data_AF-A0A7C6S865-F1
#
_entry.id   AF-A0A7C6S865-F1
#
_cell.length_a   1.000
_cell.length_b   1.000
_cell.length_c   1.000
_cell.angle_alpha   90.00
_cell.angle_beta   90.00
_cell.angle_gamma   90.00
#
_symmetry.space_group_name_H-M   'P 1'
#
loop_
_entity.id
_entity.type
_entity.pdbx_description
1 polymer ?
#
loop_
_entity_poly.entity_id
_entity_poly.type
_entity_poly.pdbx_seq_one_letter_code
_entity_poly.pdbx_strand_id
1 'polypeptide(L)' 'MISGQVSVYPLETPNSDSIIKECVDTFQKQGISTEVGAVSTTFTGEPEQVWNGLRLMFEQAQSRGQEVNMVVTLSNAQK' A
#
# COMPACT_ATOMS: atom_id res chain seq x y z
N MET A 1 -13.48 9.09 -5.90
CA MET A 1 -13.16 8.11 -4.84
C MET A 1 -12.86 6.73 -5.42
N ILE A 2 -11.67 6.21 -5.10
CA ILE A 2 -11.27 4.82 -5.30
C ILE A 2 -11.17 4.16 -3.93
N SER A 3 -11.65 2.93 -3.81
CA SER A 3 -11.47 2.08 -2.63
C SER A 3 -10.82 0.76 -3.01
N GLY A 4 -10.25 0.06 -2.05
CA GLY A 4 -9.53 -1.16 -2.36
C GLY A 4 -8.85 -1.82 -1.18
N GLN A 5 -8.04 -2.82 -1.52
CA GLN A 5 -7.17 -3.53 -0.59
C GLN A 5 -5.78 -3.66 -1.21
N VAL A 6 -4.74 -3.51 -0.39
CA VAL A 6 -3.35 -3.70 -0.80
C VAL A 6 -2.63 -4.63 0.18
N SER A 7 -1.82 -5.54 -0.37
CA SER A 7 -0.88 -6.37 0.37
C SER A 7 0.51 -6.23 -0.28
N VAL A 8 1.51 -5.92 0.52
CA VAL A 8 2.91 -5.79 0.10
C VAL A 8 3.72 -6.91 0.73
N TYR A 9 4.47 -7.64 -0.08
CA TYR A 9 5.34 -8.73 0.32
C TYR A 9 6.77 -8.38 -0.10
N PRO A 10 7.56 -7.75 0.79
CA PRO A 10 8.98 -7.56 0.57
C PRO A 10 9.67 -8.94 0.60
N LEU A 11 10.33 -9.32 -0.49
CA LEU A 11 10.99 -10.61 -0.61
C LEU A 11 12.49 -10.49 -0.26
N GLU A 12 13.10 -11.63 0.09
CA GLU A 12 14.54 -11.75 0.36
C GLU A 12 15.09 -10.80 1.43
N THR A 13 14.23 -10.40 2.39
CA THR A 13 14.60 -9.47 3.46
C THR A 13 14.16 -9.98 4.83
N PRO A 14 15.02 -9.91 5.86
CA PRO A 14 14.64 -10.27 7.23
C PRO A 14 13.78 -9.20 7.91
N ASN A 15 13.63 -8.02 7.30
CA ASN A 15 12.98 -6.84 7.90
C ASN A 15 11.61 -6.53 7.27
N SER A 16 10.90 -7.55 6.79
CA SER A 16 9.61 -7.41 6.07
C SER A 16 8.60 -6.54 6.83
N ASP A 17 8.46 -6.75 8.13
CA ASP A 17 7.44 -6.06 8.95
C ASP A 17 7.69 -4.56 9.04
N SER A 18 8.95 -4.16 9.18
CA SER A 18 9.33 -2.75 9.21
C SER A 18 9.09 -2.08 7.86
N ILE A 19 9.40 -2.77 6.76
CA ILE A 19 9.17 -2.26 5.40
C ILE A 19 7.67 -2.08 5.14
N ILE A 20 6.84 -3.08 5.52
CA ILE A 20 5.38 -3.01 5.37
C ILE A 20 4.82 -1.83 6.18
N LYS A 21 5.27 -1.66 7.44
CA LYS A 21 4.82 -0.55 8.28
C LYS A 21 5.17 0.81 7.67
N GLU A 22 6.40 0.99 7.23
CA GLU A 22 6.84 2.24 6.60
C GLU A 22 6.05 2.55 5.30
N CYS A 23 5.71 1.51 4.52
CA CYS A 23 4.89 1.63 3.32
C CYS A 23 3.46 2.12 3.64
N VAL A 24 2.83 1.54 4.67
CA VAL A 24 1.51 1.97 5.14
C VAL A 24 1.56 3.40 5.68
N ASP A 25 2.60 3.77 6.44
CA ASP A 25 2.78 5.13 6.96
C ASP A 25 2.89 6.16 5.82
N THR A 26 3.61 5.84 4.74
CA THR A 26 3.69 6.71 3.54
C THR A 26 2.34 6.88 2.87
N PHE A 27 1.56 5.80 2.79
CA PHE A 27 0.22 5.83 2.22
C PHE A 27 -0.73 6.73 3.02
N GLN A 28 -0.69 6.65 4.35
CA GLN A 28 -1.47 7.50 5.25
C GLN A 28 -1.07 8.98 5.15
N LYS A 29 0.24 9.27 5.01
CA LYS A 29 0.74 10.66 4.84
C LYS A 29 0.24 11.34 3.55
N GLN A 30 -0.23 10.57 2.55
CA GLN A 30 -0.87 11.12 1.35
C GLN A 30 -2.33 11.55 1.59
N GLY A 31 -2.86 11.44 2.81
CA GLY A 31 -4.24 11.77 3.14
C GLY A 31 -5.24 10.68 2.74
N ILE A 32 -4.77 9.47 2.43
CA ILE A 32 -5.61 8.33 2.10
C ILE A 32 -6.08 7.68 3.40
N SER A 33 -7.39 7.42 3.53
CA SER A 33 -7.93 6.69 4.66
C SER A 33 -7.56 5.22 4.53
N THR A 34 -6.97 4.63 5.58
CA THR A 34 -6.53 3.23 5.59
C THR A 34 -6.95 2.52 6.87
N GLU A 35 -7.24 1.23 6.75
CA GLU A 35 -7.41 0.34 7.89
C GLU A 35 -6.51 -0.89 7.70
N VAL A 36 -5.60 -1.13 8.65
CA VAL A 36 -4.67 -2.26 8.60
C VAL A 36 -5.35 -3.50 9.16
N GLY A 37 -5.64 -4.46 8.28
CA GLY A 37 -6.14 -5.78 8.66
C GLY A 37 -5.01 -6.79 8.90
N ALA A 38 -5.39 -8.02 9.25
CA ALA A 38 -4.44 -9.10 9.52
C ALA A 38 -3.65 -9.58 8.27
N VAL A 39 -4.19 -9.33 7.06
CA VAL A 39 -3.62 -9.85 5.79
C VAL A 39 -3.40 -8.74 4.75
N SER A 40 -4.21 -7.69 4.80
CA SER A 40 -4.20 -6.59 3.83
C SER A 40 -4.58 -5.28 4.49
N THR A 41 -4.16 -4.18 3.89
CA THR A 41 -4.62 -2.82 4.25
C THR A 41 -5.76 -2.43 3.33
N THR A 42 -6.93 -2.13 3.88
CA THR A 42 -8.03 -1.53 3.11
C THR A 42 -7.79 -0.02 3.00
N PHE A 43 -8.25 0.58 1.91
CA PHE A 43 -8.09 2.02 1.72
C PHE A 43 -9.26 2.65 0.97
N THR A 44 -9.39 3.96 1.12
CA THR A 44 -10.30 4.80 0.34
C THR A 44 -9.73 6.22 0.24
N GLY A 45 -9.78 6.81 -0.96
CA GLY A 45 -9.28 8.16 -1.21
C GLY A 45 -9.62 8.69 -2.59
N GLU A 46 -9.16 9.90 -2.89
CA GLU A 46 -9.31 10.46 -4.23
C GLU A 46 -8.42 9.74 -5.25
N PRO A 47 -8.83 9.62 -6.52
CA PRO A 47 -8.10 8.84 -7.51
C PRO A 47 -6.61 9.17 -7.60
N GLU A 48 -6.25 10.46 -7.71
CA GLU A 48 -4.86 10.88 -7.82
C GLU A 48 -4.03 10.53 -6.58
N GLN A 49 -4.62 10.69 -5.39
CA GLN A 49 -3.98 10.32 -4.13
C GLN A 49 -3.72 8.82 -4.08
N VAL A 50 -4.72 8.00 -4.43
CA VAL A 50 -4.60 6.53 -4.44
C VAL A 50 -3.53 6.07 -5.42
N TRP A 51 -3.54 6.56 -6.66
CA TRP A 51 -2.53 6.17 -7.65
C TRP A 51 -1.11 6.58 -7.23
N ASN A 52 -0.93 7.83 -6.76
CA ASN A 52 0.37 8.28 -6.29
C ASN A 52 0.82 7.52 -5.03
N GLY A 53 -0.09 7.25 -4.10
CA GLY A 53 0.17 6.46 -2.90
C GLY A 53 0.63 5.04 -3.23
N LEU A 54 -0.02 4.36 -4.18
CA LEU A 54 0.33 2.98 -4.56
C LEU A 54 1.69 2.94 -5.24
N ARG A 55 1.99 3.93 -6.09
CA ARG A 55 3.32 4.08 -6.70
C ARG A 55 4.40 4.27 -5.64
N LEU A 56 4.21 5.22 -4.72
CA LEU A 56 5.18 5.49 -3.65
C LEU A 56 5.37 4.30 -2.71
N MET A 57 4.29 3.58 -2.39
CA MET A 57 4.34 2.34 -1.60
C MET A 57 5.22 1.29 -2.28
N PHE A 58 5.02 1.06 -3.58
CA PHE A 58 5.80 0.10 -4.35
C PHE A 58 7.28 0.51 -4.45
N GLU A 59 7.55 1.77 -4.80
CA GLU A 59 8.92 2.33 -4.90
C GLU A 59 9.65 2.25 -3.56
N GLN A 60 8.96 2.53 -2.45
CA GLN A 60 9.54 2.45 -1.12
C GLN A 60 9.86 1.01 -0.72
N ALA A 61 8.94 0.07 -0.93
CA ALA A 61 9.20 -1.35 -0.71
C ALA A 61 10.40 -1.83 -1.54
N GLN A 62 10.50 -1.38 -2.80
CA GLN A 62 11.59 -1.73 -3.71
C GLN A 62 12.93 -1.12 -3.27
N SER A 63 12.92 0.09 -2.69
CA SER A 63 14.15 0.72 -2.19
C SER A 63 14.74 0.05 -0.93
N ARG A 64 13.94 -0.77 -0.23
CA ARG A 64 14.28 -1.41 1.05
C ARG A 64 14.51 -2.93 0.93
N GLY A 65 14.12 -3.53 -0.19
CA GLY A 65 14.30 -4.95 -0.51
C GLY A 65 14.90 -5.14 -1.90
N GLN A 66 15.10 -6.39 -2.35
CA GLN A 66 15.54 -6.66 -3.72
C GLN A 66 14.33 -6.80 -4.65
N GLU A 67 13.37 -7.63 -4.24
CA GLU A 67 12.15 -7.91 -4.99
C GLU A 67 10.90 -7.60 -4.16
N VAL A 68 9.84 -7.18 -4.83
CA VAL A 68 8.56 -6.83 -4.21
C VAL A 68 7.44 -7.50 -4.98
N ASN A 69 6.60 -8.26 -4.26
CA ASN A 69 5.29 -8.63 -4.75
C ASN A 69 4.26 -7.72 -4.07
N MET A 70 3.48 -6.99 -4.87
CA MET A 70 2.39 -6.14 -4.38
C MET A 70 1.10 -6.53 -5.09
N VAL A 71 0.10 -6.93 -4.30
CA VAL A 71 -1.23 -7.28 -4.79
C VAL A 71 -2.18 -6.14 -4.42
N VAL A 72 -2.85 -5.58 -5.42
CA VAL A 72 -3.82 -4.49 -5.24
C VAL A 72 -5.14 -4.88 -5.87
N THR A 73 -6.23 -4.75 -5.09
CA THR A 73 -7.60 -4.78 -5.62
C THR A 73 -8.17 -3.37 -5.55
N LEU A 74 -8.69 -2.88 -6.67
CA LEU A 74 -9.24 -1.53 -6.80
C LEU A 74 -10.70 -1.58 -7.23
N SER A 75 -11.48 -0.65 -6.70
CA SER A 75 -12.86 -0.42 -7.09
C SER A 75 -13.14 1.08 -7.15
N ASN A 76 -13.78 1.52 -8.24
CA ASN A 76 -14.46 2.81 -8.31
C ASN A 76 -15.99 2.66 -8.13
N ALA A 77 -16.47 1.43 -7.90
CA ALA A 77 -17.87 1.17 -7.68
C ALA A 77 -18.27 1.77 -6.32
N GLN A 78 -19.20 2.70 -6.36
CA GLN A 78 -19.89 3.18 -5.17
C GLN A 78 -20.97 2.17 -4.82
N LYS A 79 -21.07 1.84 -3.53
CA LYS A 79 -22.22 1.09 -3.02
C LYS A 79 -23.44 2.00 -2.98
#